data_AF-A0AA35YZK9-F1
#
_entry.id   AF-A0AA35YZK9-F1
#
_cell.length_a   1.000
_cell.length_b   1.000
_cell.length_c   1.000
_cell.angle_alpha   90.00
_cell.angle_beta   90.00
_cell.angle_gamma   90.00
#
_symmetry.space_group_name_H-M   'P 1'
#
loop_
_entity.id
_entity.type
_entity.pdbx_description
1 polymer ?
#
loop_
_entity_poly.entity_id
_entity_poly.type
_entity_poly.pdbx_seq_one_letter_code
_entity_poly.pdbx_strand_id
1 'polypeptide(L)'
;MPEECIEPDSEFESNLVNTVSYMVSMMIQVATFAVNYMGHPFNQSISENKPFKIALLGAVVFFTVIASDLFRDLNDWLKLVPLPRELRDKLLIWAVLMFVGCYSWERFLRWAFPGKMPVVKKLKLIDGQKKSQIEEQKDDE
;
A
#
# COMPACT_ATOMS: atom_id res chain seq x y z
N MET A 1 11.55 3.49 -46.36
CA MET A 1 10.74 2.88 -45.29
C MET A 1 9.94 4.03 -44.73
N PRO A 2 8.59 4.07 -44.81
CA PRO A 2 7.87 5.17 -44.19
C PRO A 2 8.08 5.04 -42.67
N GLU A 3 8.77 6.02 -42.12
CA GLU A 3 8.86 6.27 -40.69
C GLU A 3 7.42 6.48 -40.22
N GLU A 4 6.91 5.59 -39.38
CA GLU A 4 5.58 5.71 -38.81
C GLU A 4 5.60 6.92 -37.87
N CYS A 5 5.19 8.08 -38.40
CA CYS A 5 5.01 9.30 -37.64
C CYS A 5 3.92 9.04 -36.61
N ILE A 6 4.32 8.73 -35.38
CA ILE A 6 3.45 8.75 -34.21
C ILE A 6 2.98 10.19 -34.07
N GLU A 7 1.78 10.52 -34.57
CA GLU A 7 1.17 11.82 -34.36
C GLU A 7 1.01 12.01 -32.84
N PRO A 8 1.67 13.03 -32.23
CA PRO A 8 1.67 13.22 -30.78
C PRO A 8 0.32 13.68 -30.20
N ASP A 9 -0.73 13.73 -31.02
CA ASP A 9 -2.03 14.33 -30.70
C ASP A 9 -3.22 13.44 -31.13
N SER A 10 -3.04 12.11 -31.13
CA SER A 10 -4.17 11.19 -31.27
C SER A 10 -5.14 11.38 -30.10
N GLU A 11 -6.43 11.60 -30.42
CA GLU A 11 -7.48 11.62 -29.41
C GLU A 11 -7.41 10.35 -28.55
N PHE A 12 -7.49 10.50 -27.23
CA PHE A 12 -7.37 9.40 -26.29
C PHE A 12 -8.55 8.43 -26.47
N GLU A 13 -8.32 7.35 -27.23
CA GLU A 13 -9.27 6.26 -27.35
C GLU A 13 -9.26 5.42 -26.07
N SER A 14 -10.43 5.30 -25.47
CA SER A 14 -10.64 4.44 -24.31
C SER A 14 -10.51 2.98 -24.74
N ASN A 15 -9.39 2.34 -24.41
CA ASN A 15 -9.11 0.95 -24.73
C ASN A 15 -9.01 0.10 -23.45
N LEU A 16 -9.36 -1.18 -23.57
CA LEU A 16 -9.24 -2.21 -22.54
C LEU A 16 -7.84 -2.26 -21.92
N VAL A 17 -6.80 -2.07 -22.73
CA VAL A 17 -5.40 -2.05 -22.25
C VAL A 17 -5.15 -0.88 -21.30
N ASN A 18 -5.69 0.30 -21.60
CA ASN A 18 -5.56 1.46 -20.72
C ASN A 18 -6.29 1.22 -19.39
N THR A 19 -7.49 0.66 -19.44
CA THR A 19 -8.23 0.24 -18.25
C THR A 19 -7.43 -0.72 -17.37
N VAL A 20 -6.90 -1.79 -17.96
CA VAL A 20 -6.09 -2.78 -17.24
C VAL A 20 -4.83 -2.14 -16.67
N SER A 21 -4.14 -1.30 -17.46
CA SER A 21 -2.94 -0.59 -17.02
C SER A 21 -3.22 0.32 -15.83
N TYR A 22 -4.32 1.07 -15.85
CA TYR A 22 -4.76 1.90 -14.73
C TYR A 22 -5.04 1.06 -13.48
N MET A 23 -5.79 -0.04 -13.60
CA MET A 23 -6.09 -0.95 -12.48
C MET A 23 -4.80 -1.54 -11.88
N VAL A 24 -3.90 -2.03 -12.72
CA VAL A 24 -2.63 -2.62 -12.30
C VAL A 24 -1.74 -1.57 -11.64
N SER A 25 -1.67 -0.36 -12.21
CA SER A 25 -0.89 0.74 -11.65
C SER A 25 -1.40 1.17 -10.27
N MET A 26 -2.72 1.28 -10.11
CA MET A 26 -3.35 1.58 -8.83
C MET A 26 -3.01 0.51 -7.79
N MET A 27 -3.14 -0.76 -8.17
CA MET A 27 -2.82 -1.89 -7.30
C MET A 27 -1.34 -1.90 -6.89
N ILE A 28 -0.42 -1.67 -7.84
CA ILE A 28 1.02 -1.58 -7.56
C ILE A 28 1.28 -0.44 -6.58
N GLN A 29 0.68 0.73 -6.75
CA GLN A 29 0.84 1.86 -5.83
C GLN A 29 0.41 1.47 -4.41
N VAL A 30 -0.77 0.88 -4.26
CA VAL A 30 -1.30 0.43 -2.96
C VAL A 30 -0.39 -0.62 -2.33
N ALA A 31 0.03 -1.63 -3.10
CA ALA A 31 0.93 -2.68 -2.62
C ALA A 31 2.30 -2.13 -2.24
N THR A 32 2.84 -1.20 -3.02
CA THR A 32 4.10 -0.50 -2.74
C THR A 32 3.98 0.27 -1.43
N PHE A 33 2.90 1.02 -1.21
CA PHE A 33 2.68 1.70 0.06
C PHE A 33 2.52 0.72 1.21
N ALA A 34 1.81 -0.40 1.02
CA ALA A 34 1.60 -1.40 2.07
C ALA A 34 2.90 -2.10 2.50
N VAL A 35 3.71 -2.53 1.53
CA VAL A 35 4.94 -3.32 1.72
C VAL A 35 6.13 -2.44 2.10
N ASN A 36 6.22 -1.23 1.53
CA ASN A 36 7.27 -0.29 1.90
C ASN A 36 6.99 0.44 3.22
N TYR A 37 5.83 0.21 3.85
CA TYR A 37 5.56 0.74 5.18
C TYR A 37 6.41 0.00 6.22
N MET A 38 7.64 0.45 6.39
CA MET A 38 8.51 0.03 7.47
C MET A 38 7.94 0.53 8.80
N GLY A 39 7.56 -0.42 9.67
CA GLY A 39 7.21 -0.15 11.07
C GLY A 39 8.43 0.21 11.93
N HIS A 40 8.34 -0.05 13.24
CA HIS A 40 9.35 0.29 14.26
C HIS A 40 10.79 0.05 13.78
N PRO A 41 11.79 0.96 14.00
CA PRO A 41 11.89 1.94 15.09
C PRO A 41 11.57 3.41 14.80
N PHE A 42 11.21 3.79 13.57
CA PHE A 42 10.90 5.19 13.22
C PHE A 42 9.43 5.45 12.83
N ASN A 43 8.61 4.39 12.71
CA ASN A 43 7.19 4.49 12.40
C ASN A 43 6.38 3.50 13.25
N GLN A 44 5.11 3.79 13.53
CA GLN A 44 4.23 2.86 14.23
C GLN A 44 4.02 1.61 13.37
N SER A 45 3.88 0.44 13.99
CA SER A 45 3.56 -0.79 13.26
C SER A 45 2.25 -0.60 12.48
N ILE A 46 2.12 -1.25 11.31
CA ILE A 46 0.85 -1.34 10.56
C ILE A 46 -0.29 -1.73 11.51
N SER A 47 -0.01 -2.52 12.56
CA SER A 47 -1.03 -2.92 13.52
C SER A 47 -1.53 -1.82 14.46
N GLU A 48 -0.65 -0.86 14.81
CA GLU A 48 -0.93 0.23 15.75
C GLU A 48 -1.49 1.48 15.05
N ASN A 49 -1.15 1.70 13.77
CA ASN A 49 -1.63 2.86 13.03
C ASN A 49 -3.00 2.60 12.37
N LYS A 50 -4.08 2.78 13.15
CA LYS A 50 -5.48 2.66 12.70
C LYS A 50 -5.80 3.40 11.38
N PRO A 51 -5.38 4.66 11.14
CA PRO A 51 -5.69 5.34 9.89
C PRO A 51 -5.03 4.68 8.67
N PHE A 52 -3.84 4.09 8.82
CA PHE A 52 -3.16 3.39 7.73
C PHE A 52 -3.89 2.08 7.36
N LYS A 53 -4.37 1.32 8.35
CA LYS A 53 -5.23 0.14 8.09
C LYS A 53 -6.51 0.53 7.36
N ILE A 54 -7.16 1.61 7.79
CA ILE A 54 -8.39 2.10 7.16
C ILE A 54 -8.11 2.55 5.73
N ALA A 55 -7.00 3.25 5.47
CA ALA A 55 -6.61 3.66 4.13
C ALA A 55 -6.34 2.45 3.22
N LEU A 56 -5.62 1.44 3.72
CA LEU A 56 -5.35 0.21 2.96
C LEU A 56 -6.64 -0.55 2.65
N LEU A 57 -7.51 -0.70 3.65
CA LEU A 57 -8.81 -1.36 3.47
C LEU A 57 -9.72 -0.58 2.52
N GLY A 58 -9.73 0.75 2.63
CA GLY A 58 -10.44 1.63 1.71
C GLY A 58 -9.93 1.50 0.28
N ALA A 59 -8.61 1.40 0.07
CA ALA A 59 -8.02 1.18 -1.24
C ALA A 59 -8.40 -0.20 -1.84
N VAL A 60 -8.42 -1.25 -1.02
CA VAL A 60 -8.87 -2.60 -1.45
C VAL A 60 -10.35 -2.60 -1.80
N VAL A 61 -11.19 -1.95 -0.98
CA VAL A 61 -12.63 -1.82 -1.25
C VAL A 61 -12.85 -1.03 -2.53
N PHE A 62 -12.19 0.10 -2.69
CA PHE A 62 -12.30 0.94 -3.89
C PHE A 62 -11.85 0.20 -5.14
N PHE A 63 -10.72 -0.52 -5.09
CA PHE A 63 -10.26 -1.38 -6.18
C PHE A 63 -11.29 -2.46 -6.51
N THR A 64 -11.90 -3.10 -5.50
CA THR A 64 -12.92 -4.13 -5.70
C THR A 64 -14.19 -3.55 -6.33
N VAL A 65 -14.60 -2.33 -5.94
CA VAL A 65 -15.77 -1.63 -6.51
C VAL A 65 -15.54 -1.29 -7.97
N ILE A 66 -14.36 -0.77 -8.33
CA ILE A 66 -13.99 -0.48 -9.72
C ILE A 66 -13.89 -1.78 -10.52
N ALA A 67 -13.21 -2.79 -10.00
CA ALA A 67 -13.08 -4.08 -10.68
C ALA A 67 -14.43 -4.77 -10.90
N SER A 68 -15.38 -4.62 -9.97
CA SER A 68 -16.71 -5.24 -10.06
C SER A 68 -17.68 -4.51 -11.00
N ASP A 69 -17.28 -3.37 -11.57
CA ASP A 69 -18.12 -2.53 -12.45
C ASP A 69 -19.46 -2.11 -11.79
N LEU A 70 -19.45 -1.97 -10.46
CA LEU A 70 -20.67 -1.69 -9.69
C LEU A 70 -21.12 -0.22 -9.86
N PHE A 71 -20.18 0.67 -10.19
CA PHE A 71 -20.41 2.09 -10.49
C PHE A 71 -20.01 2.40 -11.93
N ARG A 72 -20.95 2.20 -12.86
CA ARG A 72 -20.74 2.55 -14.28
C ARG A 72 -20.43 4.02 -14.49
N ASP A 73 -21.03 4.94 -13.72
CA ASP A 73 -20.73 6.37 -13.82
C ASP A 73 -19.28 6.71 -13.43
N LEU A 74 -18.72 6.00 -12.45
CA LEU A 74 -17.30 6.17 -12.06
C LEU A 74 -16.38 5.57 -13.12
N ASN A 75 -16.77 4.43 -13.68
CA ASN A 75 -16.05 3.75 -14.76
C ASN A 75 -16.04 4.60 -16.03
N ASP A 76 -17.17 5.19 -16.42
CA ASP A 76 -17.31 6.10 -17.55
C ASP A 76 -16.53 7.40 -17.34
N TRP A 77 -16.54 7.97 -16.13
CA TRP A 77 -15.73 9.14 -15.78
C TRP A 77 -14.23 8.86 -15.90
N LEU A 78 -13.79 7.66 -15.52
CA LEU A 78 -12.42 7.19 -15.67
C LEU A 78 -12.10 6.69 -17.09
N LYS A 79 -13.07 6.69 -18.03
CA LYS A 79 -12.95 6.13 -19.39
C LYS A 79 -12.54 4.65 -19.40
N LEU A 80 -13.09 3.85 -18.49
CA LEU A 80 -12.85 2.43 -18.42
C LEU A 80 -13.80 1.66 -19.33
N VAL A 81 -13.25 0.84 -20.22
CA VAL A 81 -14.04 -0.08 -21.03
C VAL A 81 -14.47 -1.25 -20.15
N PRO A 82 -15.74 -1.72 -20.23
CA PRO A 82 -16.20 -2.87 -19.45
C PRO A 82 -15.29 -4.08 -19.70
N LEU A 83 -14.69 -4.60 -18.63
CA LEU A 83 -13.82 -5.76 -18.74
C LEU A 83 -14.65 -7.03 -19.04
N PRO A 84 -14.21 -7.88 -19.98
CA PRO A 84 -14.76 -9.22 -20.10
C PRO A 84 -14.53 -9.98 -18.77
N ARG A 85 -15.55 -10.73 -18.33
CA ARG A 85 -15.56 -11.38 -17.00
C ARG A 85 -14.29 -12.22 -16.74
N GLU A 86 -13.81 -12.94 -17.75
CA GLU A 86 -12.58 -13.73 -17.65
C GLU A 86 -11.34 -12.89 -17.36
N LEU A 87 -11.21 -11.71 -17.99
CA LEU A 87 -10.06 -10.84 -17.78
C LEU A 87 -10.10 -10.22 -16.39
N ARG A 88 -11.28 -9.78 -15.95
CA ARG A 88 -11.48 -9.24 -14.60
C ARG A 88 -11.08 -10.26 -13.54
N ASP A 89 -11.57 -11.48 -13.67
CA ASP A 89 -11.31 -12.53 -12.68
C ASP A 89 -9.81 -12.88 -12.66
N LYS A 90 -9.15 -12.93 -13.83
CA LYS A 90 -7.68 -13.05 -13.89
C LYS A 90 -6.97 -11.88 -13.22
N LEU A 91 -7.41 -10.65 -13.45
CA LEU A 91 -6.80 -9.44 -12.88
C LEU A 91 -6.90 -9.46 -11.34
N LEU A 92 -8.06 -9.85 -10.79
CA LEU A 92 -8.25 -10.02 -9.35
C LEU A 92 -7.35 -11.13 -8.77
N ILE A 93 -7.24 -12.27 -9.45
CA ILE A 93 -6.35 -13.36 -9.02
C ILE A 93 -4.90 -12.90 -9.02
N TRP A 94 -4.44 -12.26 -10.10
CA TRP A 94 -3.09 -11.69 -10.18
C TRP A 94 -2.86 -10.63 -9.11
N ALA A 95 -3.87 -9.83 -8.77
CA ALA A 95 -3.79 -8.84 -7.71
C ALA A 95 -3.53 -9.46 -6.34
N VAL A 96 -4.31 -10.50 -6.00
CA VAL A 96 -4.13 -11.22 -4.75
C VAL A 96 -2.79 -11.93 -4.72
N LEU A 97 -2.40 -12.60 -5.81
CA LEU A 97 -1.10 -13.27 -5.91
C LEU A 97 0.06 -12.29 -5.75
N MET A 98 -0.02 -11.11 -6.36
CA MET A 98 1.00 -10.07 -6.24
C MET A 98 1.09 -9.57 -4.80
N PHE A 99 -0.05 -9.27 -4.16
CA PHE A 99 -0.09 -8.82 -2.77
C PHE A 99 0.49 -9.87 -1.81
N VAL A 100 0.09 -11.14 -1.95
CA VAL A 100 0.61 -12.25 -1.15
C VAL A 100 2.09 -12.49 -1.43
N GLY A 101 2.52 -12.40 -2.68
CA GLY A 101 3.90 -12.55 -3.11
C GLY A 101 4.80 -11.50 -2.47
N CYS A 102 4.43 -10.22 -2.56
CA CYS A 102 5.17 -9.13 -1.94
C CYS A 102 5.21 -9.26 -0.40
N TYR A 103 4.08 -9.60 0.23
CA TYR A 103 4.02 -9.82 1.68
C TYR A 103 4.90 -10.99 2.13
N SER A 104 4.86 -12.11 1.40
CA SER A 104 5.68 -13.29 1.68
C SER A 104 7.16 -12.99 1.47
N TRP A 105 7.51 -12.24 0.43
CA TRP A 105 8.87 -11.81 0.14
C TRP A 105 9.41 -10.90 1.25
N GLU A 106 8.63 -9.92 1.70
CA GLU A 106 9.00 -9.07 2.83
C GLU A 106 9.22 -9.90 4.10
N ARG A 107 8.31 -10.84 4.40
CA ARG A 107 8.43 -11.71 5.56
C ARG A 107 9.67 -12.60 5.49
N PHE A 108 9.97 -13.13 4.31
CA PHE A 108 11.16 -13.92 4.03
C PHE A 108 12.43 -13.10 4.20
N LEU A 109 12.50 -11.87 3.67
CA LEU A 109 13.65 -10.97 3.82
C LEU A 109 13.88 -10.59 5.28
N ARG A 110 12.81 -10.28 6.04
CA ARG A 110 12.91 -10.00 7.49
C ARG A 110 13.39 -11.21 8.29
N TRP A 111 13.09 -12.43 7.82
CA TRP A 111 13.56 -13.67 8.42
C TRP A 111 15.01 -13.99 8.05
N ALA A 112 15.38 -13.85 6.78
CA ALA A 112 16.72 -14.12 6.26
C ALA A 112 17.76 -13.08 6.72
N PHE A 113 17.36 -11.82 6.87
CA PHE A 113 18.19 -10.73 7.36
C PHE A 113 17.59 -10.11 8.62
N PRO A 114 17.80 -10.72 9.81
CA PRO A 114 17.48 -10.08 11.08
C PRO A 114 18.45 -8.91 11.31
N GLY A 115 18.17 -7.78 10.65
CA GLY A 115 18.90 -6.54 10.87
C GLY A 115 18.83 -6.18 12.35
N LYS A 116 20.00 -6.02 13.00
CA LYS A 116 20.11 -5.56 14.37
C LYS A 116 19.61 -4.12 14.44
N MET A 117 18.31 -3.92 14.59
CA MET A 117 17.74 -2.60 14.82
C MET A 117 18.11 -2.18 16.25
N PRO A 118 18.66 -0.97 16.47
CA PRO A 118 18.98 -0.50 17.81
C PRO A 118 17.66 -0.39 18.59
N VAL A 119 17.45 -1.31 19.51
CA VAL A 119 16.30 -1.31 20.41
C VAL A 119 16.36 0.01 21.19
N VAL A 120 15.30 0.81 21.12
CA VAL A 120 15.07 2.03 21.90
C VAL A 120 14.92 1.66 23.39
N LYS A 121 15.98 1.12 24.00
CA LYS A 121 16.07 0.86 25.43
C LYS A 121 16.40 2.16 26.18
N LYS A 122 17.03 3.13 25.51
CA LYS A 122 17.47 4.39 26.12
C LYS A 122 16.31 5.29 26.59
N LEU A 123 15.18 5.32 25.88
CA LEU A 123 14.08 6.21 26.24
C LEU A 123 13.36 5.78 27.53
N LYS A 124 13.17 4.46 27.74
CA LYS A 124 12.56 3.93 28.98
C LYS A 124 13.45 4.10 30.21
N LEU A 125 14.78 4.06 30.03
CA LEU A 125 15.72 4.27 31.12
C LEU A 125 15.74 5.73 31.58
N ILE A 126 15.66 6.68 30.64
CA ILE A 126 15.61 8.12 30.96
C ILE A 126 14.30 8.48 31.65
N ASP A 127 13.18 7.93 31.17
CA ASP A 127 11.86 8.20 31.76
C ASP A 127 11.71 7.59 33.16
N GLY A 128 12.27 6.39 33.38
CA GLY A 128 12.35 5.75 34.70
C GLY A 128 13.26 6.52 35.67
N GLN A 129 14.44 6.96 35.24
CA GLN A 129 15.34 7.74 36.10
C GLN A 129 14.78 9.13 36.43
N LYS A 130 14.08 9.77 35.49
CA LYS A 130 13.43 11.07 35.73
C LYS A 130 12.30 10.96 36.74
N LYS A 131 11.56 9.85 36.72
CA LYS A 131 10.44 9.62 37.66
C LYS A 131 10.93 9.38 39.09
N SER A 132 11.99 8.58 39.27
CA SER A 132 12.59 8.34 40.58
C SER A 132 13.19 9.60 41.22
N GLN A 133 13.82 10.49 40.42
CA GLN A 133 14.33 11.76 40.96
C GLN A 133 13.22 12.74 41.39
N ILE A 134 12.06 12.70 40.73
CA ILE A 134 10.91 13.55 41.11
C ILE A 134 10.22 13.02 42.37
N GLU A 135 10.21 11.71 42.59
CA GLU A 135 9.69 11.09 43.82
C GLU A 135 10.62 11.36 45.01
N GLU A 136 11.94 11.22 44.87
CA GLU A 136 12.90 11.59 45.92
C GLU A 136 12.81 13.07 46.32
N GLN A 137 12.65 14.00 45.36
CA GLN A 137 12.52 15.43 45.67
C GLN A 137 11.21 15.81 46.38
N LYS A 138 10.21 14.92 46.40
CA LYS A 138 8.90 15.17 47.01
C LYS A 138 8.81 14.67 48.45
N ASP A 139 9.68 13.75 48.85
CA ASP A 139 9.73 13.20 50.20
C ASP A 139 10.63 14.04 51.14
N ASP A 140 11.45 14.95 50.58
CA ASP A 140 12.36 15.85 51.30
C ASP A 140 11.76 17.27 51.60
N GLU A 141 10.52 17.56 51.19
CA GLU A 141 9.77 18.82 51.46
C GLU A 141 8.60 18.59 52.43
#